data_AF-A0A7C7UPD8-F1
#
_entry.id   AF-A0A7C7UPD8-F1
#
_cell.length_a   1.000
_cell.length_b   1.000
_cell.length_c   1.000
_cell.angle_alpha   90.00
_cell.angle_beta   90.00
_cell.angle_gamma   90.00
#
_symmetry.space_group_name_H-M   'P 1'
#
loop_
_entity.id
_entity.type
_entity.pdbx_description
1 polymer ?
#
loop_
_entity_poly.entity_id
_entity_poly.type
_entity_poly.pdbx_seq_one_letter_code
_entity_poly.pdbx_strand_id
1 'polypeptide(L)'
;MSANVAERPAARVTSGARNLSWLGERLDGWADLIEGAAERAPEVVKAFQERISARQMPNVQHESSALTTGGLVDKKRPYQLVHTPIGAAVAVYIGQFGSDLYVAWDLFIRPVWNMMVVWGILGVGAVLGLFQAFGRDPWTGHTRFSFLGWIVATIGLSILFAFLVGGAGLVVKRNPLAFFRKELDAFDADDITAMTLAVHKSLLQAIDVVGIDIHLLRVKEQFRGGRRDRLI
;
A
#
# COMPACT_ATOMS: atom_id res chain seq x y z
N MET A 1 6.48 30.94 26.89
CA MET A 1 5.39 30.64 25.92
C MET A 1 5.47 29.16 25.57
N SER A 2 4.75 28.33 26.32
CA SER A 2 4.74 26.87 26.15
C SER A 2 3.66 26.53 25.13
N ALA A 3 4.06 26.00 23.97
CA ALA A 3 3.11 25.55 22.96
C ALA A 3 2.32 24.36 23.51
N ASN A 4 0.99 24.49 23.53
CA ASN A 4 0.06 23.41 23.80
C ASN A 4 0.36 22.25 22.84
N VAL A 5 0.97 21.19 23.36
CA VAL A 5 1.04 19.88 22.71
C VAL A 5 -0.37 19.33 22.73
N ALA A 6 -1.12 19.60 21.66
CA ALA A 6 -2.44 19.03 21.46
C ALA A 6 -2.34 17.51 21.59
N GLU A 7 -3.10 16.94 22.53
CA GLU A 7 -3.26 15.50 22.68
C GLU A 7 -3.69 14.90 21.34
N ARG A 8 -2.77 14.20 20.68
CA ARG A 8 -3.11 13.41 19.49
C ARG A 8 -4.01 12.27 19.97
N PRO A 9 -5.20 12.07 19.38
CA PRO A 9 -6.09 10.99 19.78
C PRO A 9 -5.36 9.65 19.66
N ALA A 10 -5.43 8.83 20.71
CA ALA A 10 -4.90 7.48 20.72
C ALA A 10 -5.35 6.75 19.44
N ALA A 11 -4.39 6.20 18.69
CA ALA A 11 -4.64 5.53 17.44
C ALA A 11 -5.73 4.47 17.62
N ARG A 12 -6.92 4.69 17.03
CA ARG A 12 -7.98 3.69 16.98
C ARG A 12 -7.41 2.49 16.22
N VAL A 13 -7.19 1.39 16.92
CA VAL A 13 -6.93 0.08 16.30
C VAL A 13 -8.20 -0.30 15.53
N THR A 14 -8.18 -0.11 14.21
CA THR A 14 -9.27 -0.58 13.34
C THR A 14 -9.27 -2.11 13.37
N SER A 15 -10.22 -2.69 14.10
CA SER A 15 -10.31 -4.12 14.44
C SER A 15 -10.71 -5.05 13.27
N GLY A 16 -10.45 -4.66 12.03
CA GLY A 16 -10.64 -5.52 10.86
C GLY A 16 -9.35 -6.26 10.56
N ALA A 17 -9.31 -7.57 10.77
CA ALA A 17 -8.15 -8.37 10.37
C ALA A 17 -7.96 -8.28 8.85
N ARG A 18 -6.82 -7.74 8.39
CA ARG A 18 -6.52 -7.60 6.95
C ARG A 18 -5.68 -8.80 6.49
N ASN A 19 -5.93 -9.26 5.27
CA ASN A 19 -5.09 -10.30 4.65
C ASN A 19 -3.74 -9.68 4.25
N LEU A 20 -2.64 -10.39 4.50
CA LEU A 20 -1.29 -9.99 4.08
C LEU A 20 -1.22 -9.74 2.56
N SER A 21 -1.99 -10.47 1.77
CA SER A 21 -2.07 -10.28 0.31
C SER A 21 -2.59 -8.90 -0.11
N TRP A 22 -3.31 -8.19 0.77
CA TRP A 22 -3.79 -6.83 0.51
C TRP A 22 -2.64 -5.80 0.43
N LEU A 23 -1.49 -6.10 1.04
CA LEU A 23 -0.31 -5.22 0.99
C LEU A 23 0.38 -5.24 -0.39
N GLY A 24 0.10 -6.24 -1.23
CA GLY A 24 0.66 -6.37 -2.57
C GLY A 24 1.74 -7.45 -2.67
N GLU A 25 2.63 -7.31 -3.64
CA GLU A 25 3.74 -8.23 -3.85
C GLU A 25 4.89 -7.89 -2.91
N ARG A 26 5.43 -8.90 -2.23
CA ARG A 26 6.64 -8.75 -1.39
C ARG A 26 7.84 -8.50 -2.30
N LEU A 27 8.55 -7.39 -2.06
CA LEU A 27 9.74 -7.01 -2.82
C LEU A 27 11.03 -7.25 -2.06
N ASP A 28 11.08 -6.86 -0.78
CA ASP A 28 12.26 -7.05 0.06
C ASP A 28 11.86 -7.39 1.49
N GLY A 29 12.83 -7.79 2.30
CA GLY A 29 12.65 -7.96 3.73
C GLY A 29 13.96 -8.22 4.47
N TRP A 30 13.83 -8.23 5.78
CA TRP A 30 14.86 -8.61 6.73
C TRP A 30 14.19 -9.27 7.94
N ALA A 31 14.85 -10.25 8.51
CA ALA A 31 14.38 -10.93 9.70
C ALA A 31 15.57 -11.38 10.53
N ASP A 32 15.39 -11.38 11.84
CA ASP A 32 16.38 -11.85 12.80
C ASP A 32 15.72 -12.42 14.06
N LEU A 33 16.52 -13.17 14.81
CA LEU A 33 16.12 -13.83 16.05
C LEU A 33 17.10 -13.44 17.15
N ILE A 34 16.58 -12.92 18.26
CA ILE A 34 17.35 -12.47 19.41
C ILE A 34 17.12 -13.43 20.56
N GLU A 35 18.17 -14.14 20.94
CA GLU A 35 18.11 -15.20 21.95
C GLU A 35 17.71 -14.64 23.34
N GLY A 36 16.77 -15.32 24.00
CA GLY A 36 16.38 -15.02 25.39
C GLY A 36 15.64 -13.69 25.61
N ALA A 37 15.24 -12.99 24.55
CA ALA A 37 14.61 -11.67 24.65
C ALA A 37 13.09 -11.67 24.44
N ALA A 38 12.42 -12.84 24.39
CA ALA A 38 10.98 -12.94 24.09
C ALA A 38 10.11 -12.04 24.98
N GLU A 39 10.39 -11.98 26.28
CA GLU A 39 9.59 -11.21 27.24
C GLU A 39 9.58 -9.70 26.94
N ARG A 40 10.62 -9.20 26.24
CA ARG A 40 10.77 -7.78 25.87
C ARG A 40 10.00 -7.37 24.61
N ALA A 41 9.33 -8.30 23.92
CA ALA A 41 8.60 -8.00 22.69
C ALA A 41 7.62 -6.80 22.80
N PRO A 42 6.79 -6.67 23.85
CA PRO A 42 5.86 -5.54 23.98
C PRO A 42 6.58 -4.19 24.13
N GLU A 43 7.73 -4.18 24.82
CA GLU A 43 8.55 -2.98 25.01
C GLU A 43 9.16 -2.52 23.70
N VAL A 44 9.68 -3.45 22.90
CA VAL A 44 10.23 -3.15 21.56
C VAL A 44 9.13 -2.63 20.63
N VAL A 45 7.92 -3.19 20.67
CA VAL A 45 6.77 -2.67 19.90
C VAL A 45 6.46 -1.22 20.28
N LYS A 46 6.38 -0.93 21.59
CA LYS A 46 6.10 0.42 22.08
C LYS A 46 7.20 1.40 21.68
N ALA A 47 8.46 1.05 21.90
CA ALA A 47 9.61 1.87 21.52
C ALA A 47 9.64 2.12 19.99
N PHE A 48 9.32 1.11 19.18
CA PHE A 48 9.24 1.26 17.74
C PHE A 48 8.15 2.25 17.32
N GLN A 49 6.94 2.14 17.90
CA GLN A 49 5.83 3.06 17.63
C GLN A 49 6.16 4.51 18.01
N GLU A 50 6.81 4.72 19.14
CA GLU A 50 7.26 6.05 19.58
C GLU A 50 8.29 6.63 18.61
N ARG A 51 9.29 5.84 18.21
CA ARG A 51 10.36 6.26 17.30
C ARG A 51 9.85 6.56 15.89
N ILE A 52 8.99 5.71 15.34
CA ILE A 52 8.46 5.93 13.99
C ILE A 52 7.55 7.17 13.94
N SER A 53 6.77 7.40 15.00
CA SER A 53 5.91 8.58 15.14
C SER A 53 6.72 9.87 15.29
N ALA A 54 7.84 9.81 16.02
CA ALA A 54 8.73 10.95 16.24
C ALA A 54 9.42 11.43 14.95
N ARG A 55 9.58 10.56 13.94
CA ARG A 55 10.24 10.91 12.67
C ARG A 55 9.43 11.85 11.78
N GLN A 56 8.11 11.96 11.97
CA GLN A 56 7.23 12.84 11.19
C GLN A 56 7.47 12.73 9.67
N MET A 57 7.61 11.51 9.15
CA MET A 57 7.90 11.28 7.74
C MET A 57 6.76 11.86 6.87
N PRO A 58 7.07 12.67 5.84
CA PRO A 58 6.05 13.26 4.99
C PRO A 58 5.33 12.16 4.21
N ASN A 59 4.01 12.27 4.09
CA ASN A 59 3.17 11.33 3.32
C ASN A 59 3.28 9.86 3.77
N VAL A 60 3.69 9.59 5.01
CA VAL A 60 3.75 8.23 5.57
C VAL A 60 2.72 8.10 6.68
N GLN A 61 1.91 7.04 6.62
CA GLN A 61 0.96 6.68 7.66
C GLN A 61 1.44 5.44 8.39
N HIS A 62 1.23 5.39 9.69
CA HIS A 62 1.53 4.22 10.52
C HIS A 62 0.25 3.70 11.16
N GLU A 63 0.04 2.39 11.12
CA GLU A 63 -1.14 1.69 11.66
C GLU A 63 -0.68 0.39 12.33
N SER A 64 -1.22 0.06 13.51
CA SER A 64 -1.11 -1.28 14.07
C SER A 64 -2.29 -2.13 13.60
N SER A 65 -2.02 -3.21 12.86
CA SER A 65 -3.06 -4.05 12.27
C SER A 65 -2.77 -5.53 12.47
N ALA A 66 -3.81 -6.31 12.79
CA ALA A 66 -3.70 -7.76 12.89
C ALA A 66 -3.81 -8.36 11.48
N LEU A 67 -2.73 -8.96 10.98
CA LEU A 67 -2.70 -9.57 9.66
C LEU A 67 -2.94 -11.08 9.72
N THR A 68 -3.57 -11.59 8.66
CA THR A 68 -3.82 -13.02 8.41
C THR A 68 -3.21 -13.45 7.08
N THR A 69 -2.83 -14.72 6.94
CA THR A 69 -2.31 -15.29 5.68
C THR A 69 -3.40 -15.63 4.65
N GLY A 70 -4.69 -15.49 4.99
CA GLY A 70 -5.82 -15.60 4.07
C GLY A 70 -6.65 -16.88 4.11
N GLY A 71 -6.27 -17.87 4.91
CA GLY A 71 -7.05 -19.07 5.21
C GLY A 71 -8.10 -18.86 6.29
N LEU A 72 -9.11 -19.75 6.28
CA LEU A 72 -10.28 -19.72 7.17
C LEU A 72 -9.94 -19.94 8.65
N VAL A 73 -8.80 -20.55 8.96
CA VAL A 73 -8.34 -20.87 10.34
C VAL A 73 -6.95 -20.27 10.57
N ASP A 74 -6.74 -19.06 10.07
CA ASP A 74 -5.41 -18.49 10.06
C ASP A 74 -5.02 -17.80 11.35
N LYS A 75 -3.76 -18.01 11.73
CA LYS A 75 -3.13 -17.35 12.86
C LYS A 75 -3.04 -15.85 12.58
N LYS A 76 -3.71 -15.04 13.42
CA LYS A 76 -3.58 -13.58 13.39
C LYS A 76 -2.29 -13.17 14.07
N ARG A 77 -1.52 -12.30 13.44
CA ARG A 77 -0.29 -11.74 14.01
C ARG A 77 -0.38 -10.20 14.00
N PRO A 78 -0.04 -9.52 15.11
CA PRO A 78 0.00 -8.07 15.13
C PRO A 78 1.21 -7.57 14.33
N TYR A 79 0.97 -6.75 13.31
CA TYR A 79 2.01 -6.05 12.55
C TYR A 79 1.90 -4.56 12.77
N GLN A 80 3.06 -3.89 12.76
CA GLN A 80 3.15 -2.45 12.64
C GLN A 80 3.35 -2.12 11.17
N LEU A 81 2.34 -1.50 10.56
CA LEU A 81 2.34 -1.13 9.15
C LEU A 81 2.79 0.32 9.00
N VAL A 82 3.69 0.55 8.05
CA VAL A 82 4.12 1.89 7.62
C VAL A 82 3.92 1.95 6.11
N HIS A 83 3.02 2.81 5.63
CA HIS A 83 2.65 2.82 4.21
C HIS A 83 2.58 4.21 3.59
N THR A 84 2.80 4.26 2.28
CA THR A 84 2.75 5.48 1.46
C THR A 84 1.53 5.49 0.51
N PRO A 85 1.07 6.67 0.08
CA PRO A 85 0.00 6.82 -0.92
C PRO A 85 0.31 6.15 -2.26
N ILE A 86 1.59 6.01 -2.61
CA ILE A 86 2.06 5.41 -3.85
C ILE A 86 2.01 3.87 -3.85
N GLY A 87 1.49 3.27 -2.77
CA GLY A 87 1.23 1.83 -2.71
C GLY A 87 2.39 1.00 -2.19
N ALA A 88 3.39 1.60 -1.53
CA ALA A 88 4.38 0.85 -0.79
C ALA A 88 3.95 0.71 0.68
N ALA A 89 4.22 -0.46 1.27
CA ALA A 89 3.95 -0.73 2.66
C ALA A 89 5.09 -1.58 3.26
N VAL A 90 5.64 -1.13 4.38
CA VAL A 90 6.57 -1.91 5.20
C VAL A 90 5.77 -2.49 6.36
N ALA A 91 5.69 -3.82 6.42
CA ALA A 91 5.07 -4.53 7.53
C ALA A 91 6.15 -5.01 8.49
N VAL A 92 6.14 -4.48 9.72
CA VAL A 92 7.08 -4.86 10.78
C VAL A 92 6.39 -5.82 11.73
N TYR A 93 7.01 -6.97 11.95
CA TYR A 93 6.61 -7.96 12.93
C TYR A 93 7.62 -7.99 14.07
N ILE A 94 7.12 -7.84 15.29
CA ILE A 94 7.89 -7.98 16.52
C ILE A 94 7.07 -8.92 17.39
N GLY A 95 7.63 -10.09 17.72
CA GLY A 95 6.89 -11.10 18.45
C GLY A 95 7.77 -12.17 19.06
N GLN A 96 7.17 -12.98 19.92
CA GLN A 96 7.84 -14.07 20.62
C GLN A 96 7.92 -15.30 19.72
N PHE A 97 9.08 -15.95 19.72
CA PHE A 97 9.31 -17.25 19.10
C PHE A 97 10.02 -18.16 20.11
N GLY A 98 9.24 -18.82 20.96
CA GLY A 98 9.78 -19.56 22.10
C GLY A 98 10.35 -18.61 23.16
N SER A 99 11.60 -18.84 23.57
CA SER A 99 12.38 -17.95 24.46
C SER A 99 12.93 -16.71 23.76
N ASP A 100 12.86 -16.68 22.43
CA ASP A 100 13.58 -15.71 21.62
C ASP A 100 12.64 -14.65 21.06
N LEU A 101 13.18 -13.45 20.85
CA LEU A 101 12.47 -12.36 20.21
C LEU A 101 12.71 -12.44 18.70
N TYR A 102 11.64 -12.64 17.93
CA TYR A 102 11.69 -12.60 16.49
C TYR A 102 11.29 -11.21 16.00
N VAL A 103 12.15 -10.62 15.18
CA VAL A 103 11.93 -9.32 14.59
C VAL A 103 12.10 -9.42 13.09
N ALA A 104 11.13 -8.92 12.34
CA ALA A 104 11.19 -8.88 10.89
C ALA A 104 10.52 -7.64 10.33
N TRP A 105 10.95 -7.21 9.16
CA TRP A 105 10.18 -6.29 8.33
C TRP A 105 10.18 -6.78 6.89
N ASP A 106 9.05 -6.59 6.22
CA ASP A 106 8.86 -6.93 4.81
C ASP A 106 8.31 -5.72 4.06
N LEU A 107 8.93 -5.40 2.93
CA LEU A 107 8.47 -4.38 2.00
C LEU A 107 7.55 -5.01 0.97
N PHE A 108 6.34 -4.47 0.86
CA PHE A 108 5.34 -4.82 -0.14
C PHE A 108 5.07 -3.63 -1.06
N ILE A 109 4.83 -3.91 -2.34
CA ILE A 109 4.33 -2.93 -3.29
C ILE A 109 3.04 -3.46 -3.93
N ARG A 110 2.01 -2.62 -3.91
CA ARG A 110 0.78 -2.84 -4.65
C ARG A 110 0.64 -1.84 -5.79
N PRO A 111 0.13 -2.26 -6.95
CA PRO A 111 -0.18 -1.33 -8.03
C PRO A 111 -1.31 -0.38 -7.60
N VAL A 112 -1.08 0.92 -7.74
CA VAL A 112 -2.10 1.96 -7.49
C VAL A 112 -2.81 2.27 -8.80
N TRP A 113 -4.13 2.26 -8.79
CA TRP A 113 -4.92 2.65 -9.96
C TRP A 113 -4.79 4.15 -10.23
N ASN A 114 -4.53 4.51 -11.47
CA ASN A 114 -4.53 5.89 -11.92
C ASN A 114 -5.98 6.37 -12.06
N MET A 115 -6.52 6.91 -10.97
CA MET A 115 -7.90 7.40 -10.93
C MET A 115 -8.16 8.50 -11.96
N MET A 116 -7.16 9.30 -12.33
CA MET A 116 -7.31 10.31 -13.37
C MET A 116 -7.66 9.67 -14.72
N VAL A 117 -7.03 8.55 -15.08
CA VAL A 117 -7.34 7.82 -16.33
C VAL A 117 -8.74 7.20 -16.26
N VAL A 118 -9.10 6.60 -15.12
CA VAL A 118 -10.43 6.01 -14.93
C VAL A 118 -11.53 7.07 -15.05
N TRP A 119 -11.37 8.21 -14.37
CA TRP A 119 -12.31 9.33 -14.46
C TRP A 119 -12.30 9.98 -15.84
N GLY A 120 -11.15 10.05 -16.52
CA GLY A 120 -11.05 10.54 -17.89
C GLY A 120 -11.86 9.69 -18.86
N ILE A 121 -11.74 8.35 -18.78
CA ILE A 121 -12.54 7.41 -19.58
C ILE A 121 -14.03 7.60 -19.31
N LEU A 122 -14.42 7.65 -18.03
CA LEU A 122 -15.82 7.82 -17.65
C LEU A 122 -16.37 9.19 -18.08
N GLY A 123 -15.56 10.25 -17.96
CA GLY A 123 -15.93 11.60 -18.39
C GLY A 123 -16.14 11.70 -19.90
N VAL A 124 -15.23 11.15 -20.70
CA VAL A 124 -15.39 11.09 -22.16
C VAL A 124 -16.61 10.24 -22.54
N GLY A 125 -16.79 9.08 -21.90
CA GLY A 125 -17.97 8.24 -22.08
C GLY A 125 -19.27 8.98 -21.76
N ALA A 126 -19.31 9.76 -20.69
CA ALA A 126 -20.48 10.52 -20.26
C ALA A 126 -20.83 11.65 -21.24
N VAL A 127 -19.82 12.39 -21.72
CA VAL A 127 -20.01 13.46 -22.71
C VAL A 127 -20.50 12.89 -24.04
N LEU A 128 -19.87 11.84 -24.55
CA LEU A 128 -20.29 11.22 -25.82
C LEU A 128 -21.63 10.50 -25.70
N GLY A 129 -21.88 9.86 -24.56
CA GLY A 129 -23.18 9.27 -24.24
C GLY A 129 -24.27 10.33 -24.21
N LEU A 130 -23.97 11.54 -23.74
CA LEU A 130 -24.94 12.64 -23.70
C LEU A 130 -25.40 13.02 -25.10
N PHE A 131 -24.48 13.10 -26.06
CA PHE A 131 -24.83 13.33 -27.48
C PHE A 131 -25.74 12.22 -28.05
N GLN A 132 -25.48 10.96 -27.69
CA GLN A 132 -26.33 9.84 -28.13
C GLN A 132 -27.71 9.83 -27.47
N ALA A 133 -27.82 10.39 -26.27
CA ALA A 133 -29.08 10.47 -25.53
C ALA A 133 -30.09 11.43 -26.17
N PHE A 134 -29.62 12.34 -27.03
CA PHE A 134 -30.46 13.19 -27.87
C PHE A 134 -30.78 12.47 -29.19
N GLY A 135 -31.68 11.50 -29.12
CA GLY A 135 -32.19 10.80 -30.30
C GLY A 135 -33.23 11.65 -31.04
N ARG A 136 -33.11 11.75 -32.36
CA ARG A 136 -34.17 12.27 -33.21
C ARG A 136 -35.13 11.13 -33.54
N ASP A 137 -36.39 11.28 -33.16
CA ASP A 137 -37.43 10.32 -33.53
C ASP A 137 -37.53 10.23 -35.06
N PRO A 138 -37.40 9.04 -35.67
CA PRO A 138 -37.39 8.90 -37.13
C PRO A 138 -38.68 9.35 -37.80
N TRP A 139 -39.81 9.29 -37.08
CA TRP A 139 -41.14 9.53 -37.61
C TRP A 139 -41.63 10.94 -37.34
N THR A 140 -41.36 11.46 -36.13
CA THR A 140 -41.83 12.79 -35.73
C THR A 140 -40.77 13.88 -35.90
N GLY A 141 -39.50 13.50 -36.07
CA GLY A 141 -38.40 14.43 -36.21
C GLY A 141 -38.07 15.22 -34.93
N HIS A 142 -38.78 14.99 -33.82
CA HIS A 142 -38.53 15.64 -32.55
C HIS A 142 -37.34 15.00 -31.83
N THR A 143 -36.52 15.83 -31.19
CA THR A 143 -35.45 15.37 -30.31
C THR A 143 -36.00 15.13 -28.91
N ARG A 144 -35.84 13.90 -28.40
CA ARG A 144 -36.18 13.55 -27.02
C ARG A 144 -34.92 13.13 -26.28
N PHE A 145 -34.76 13.63 -25.06
CA PHE A 145 -33.70 13.18 -24.17
C PHE A 145 -34.13 11.89 -23.45
N SER A 146 -33.32 10.83 -23.57
CA SER A 146 -33.51 9.60 -22.82
C SER A 146 -32.46 9.48 -21.73
N PHE A 147 -32.85 9.70 -20.47
CA PHE A 147 -31.94 9.56 -19.32
C PHE A 147 -31.38 8.15 -19.18
N LEU A 148 -32.22 7.13 -19.39
CA LEU A 148 -31.77 5.73 -19.38
C LEU A 148 -30.84 5.45 -20.56
N GLY A 149 -31.16 5.99 -21.75
CA GLY A 149 -30.31 5.88 -22.93
C GLY A 149 -28.93 6.51 -22.70
N TRP A 150 -28.88 7.66 -22.03
CA TRP A 150 -27.64 8.31 -21.63
C TRP A 150 -26.76 7.43 -20.74
N ILE A 151 -27.34 6.83 -19.69
CA ILE A 151 -26.60 5.96 -18.76
C ILE A 151 -26.05 4.74 -19.51
N VAL A 152 -26.89 4.07 -20.31
CA VAL A 152 -26.48 2.88 -21.07
C VAL A 152 -25.38 3.22 -22.07
N ALA A 153 -25.53 4.32 -22.82
CA ALA A 153 -24.51 4.80 -23.75
C ALA A 153 -23.20 5.15 -23.04
N THR A 154 -23.28 5.82 -21.88
CA THR A 154 -22.11 6.18 -21.07
C THR A 154 -21.33 4.95 -20.61
N ILE A 155 -22.02 3.94 -20.09
CA ILE A 155 -21.39 2.68 -19.67
C ILE A 155 -20.74 1.97 -20.86
N GLY A 156 -21.48 1.81 -21.97
CA GLY A 156 -20.98 1.14 -23.16
C GLY A 156 -19.75 1.83 -23.76
N LEU A 157 -19.80 3.15 -23.87
CA LEU A 157 -18.67 3.95 -24.36
C LEU A 157 -17.48 3.89 -23.40
N SER A 158 -17.70 3.97 -22.09
CA SER A 158 -16.62 3.87 -21.10
C SER A 158 -15.90 2.53 -21.18
N ILE A 159 -16.65 1.43 -21.36
CA ILE A 159 -16.07 0.10 -21.57
C ILE A 159 -15.26 0.06 -22.87
N LEU A 160 -15.80 0.59 -23.97
CA LEU A 160 -15.09 0.68 -25.25
C LEU A 160 -13.78 1.46 -25.13
N PHE A 161 -13.81 2.64 -24.49
CA PHE A 161 -12.60 3.44 -24.26
C PHE A 161 -11.61 2.72 -23.35
N ALA A 162 -12.08 1.99 -22.34
CA ALA A 162 -11.19 1.18 -21.50
C ALA A 162 -10.47 0.10 -22.32
N PHE A 163 -11.15 -0.55 -23.26
CA PHE A 163 -10.50 -1.48 -24.20
C PHE A 163 -9.51 -0.80 -25.13
N LEU A 164 -9.83 0.41 -25.64
CA LEU A 164 -8.90 1.17 -26.49
C LEU A 164 -7.64 1.57 -25.73
N VAL A 165 -7.79 2.10 -24.51
CA VAL A 165 -6.65 2.45 -23.63
C VAL A 165 -5.84 1.20 -23.27
N GLY A 166 -6.51 0.09 -22.98
CA GLY A 166 -5.85 -1.19 -22.71
C GLY A 166 -5.09 -1.73 -23.92
N GLY A 167 -5.67 -1.64 -25.12
CA GLY A 167 -5.03 -1.99 -26.38
C GLY A 167 -3.80 -1.13 -26.67
N ALA A 168 -3.90 0.19 -26.46
CA ALA A 168 -2.75 1.09 -26.56
C ALA A 168 -1.65 0.73 -25.56
N GLY A 169 -2.01 0.35 -24.31
CA GLY A 169 -1.07 -0.11 -23.30
C GLY A 169 -0.34 -1.38 -23.72
N LEU A 170 -1.04 -2.32 -24.37
CA LEU A 170 -0.45 -3.53 -24.91
C LEU A 170 0.56 -3.24 -26.03
N VAL A 171 0.26 -2.29 -26.92
CA VAL A 171 1.15 -1.93 -28.03
C VAL A 171 2.40 -1.18 -27.53
N VAL A 172 2.23 -0.20 -26.64
CA VAL A 172 3.33 0.68 -26.21
C VAL A 172 4.18 0.03 -25.12
N LYS A 173 3.55 -0.59 -24.12
CA LYS A 173 4.20 -1.07 -22.88
C LYS A 173 4.16 -2.59 -22.70
N ARG A 174 3.63 -3.33 -23.68
CA ARG A 174 3.43 -4.80 -23.61
C ARG A 174 2.59 -5.25 -22.41
N ASN A 175 1.79 -4.36 -21.85
CA ASN A 175 0.93 -4.64 -20.70
C ASN A 175 -0.38 -3.86 -20.85
N PRO A 176 -1.55 -4.53 -20.94
CA PRO A 176 -2.82 -3.85 -21.16
C PRO A 176 -3.25 -2.97 -19.97
N LEU A 177 -2.67 -3.18 -18.79
CA LEU A 177 -2.99 -2.40 -17.60
C LEU A 177 -2.01 -1.25 -17.33
N ALA A 178 -1.05 -1.01 -18.23
CA ALA A 178 0.02 -0.06 -17.98
C ALA A 178 -0.46 1.38 -17.80
N PHE A 179 -1.47 1.81 -18.55
CA PHE A 179 -2.04 3.17 -18.39
C PHE A 179 -3.02 3.28 -17.22
N PHE A 180 -3.59 2.17 -16.78
CA PHE A 180 -4.52 2.16 -15.66
C PHE A 180 -3.82 2.12 -14.30
N ARG A 181 -2.52 1.81 -14.27
CA ARG A 181 -1.71 1.76 -13.05
C ARG A 181 -0.76 2.96 -13.05
N LYS A 182 -0.60 3.61 -11.90
CA LYS A 182 0.47 4.58 -11.71
C LYS A 182 1.80 3.82 -11.72
N GLU A 183 2.69 4.19 -12.63
CA GLU A 183 4.06 3.68 -12.60
C GLU A 183 4.83 4.38 -11.48
N LEU A 184 5.68 3.62 -10.79
CA LEU A 184 6.62 4.21 -9.86
C LEU A 184 7.68 4.94 -10.66
N ASP A 185 7.83 6.23 -10.40
CA ASP A 185 8.94 7.02 -10.91
C ASP A 185 10.20 6.81 -10.06
N ALA A 186 11.32 7.41 -10.47
CA ALA A 186 12.58 7.28 -9.75
C ALA A 186 12.53 7.92 -8.35
N PHE A 187 11.79 9.01 -8.18
CA PHE A 187 11.65 9.68 -6.88
C PHE A 187 10.78 8.87 -5.93
N ASP A 188 9.69 8.27 -6.42
CA ASP A 188 8.85 7.33 -5.71
C ASP A 188 9.70 6.13 -5.21
N ALA A 189 10.64 5.63 -6.01
CA ALA A 189 11.55 4.56 -5.60
C ALA A 189 12.56 5.00 -4.52
N ASP A 190 13.10 6.22 -4.64
CA ASP A 190 13.98 6.80 -3.62
C ASP A 190 13.25 7.02 -2.29
N ASP A 191 12.00 7.50 -2.34
CA ASP A 191 11.14 7.69 -1.16
C ASP A 191 10.81 6.37 -0.47
N ILE A 192 10.53 5.30 -1.23
CA ILE A 192 10.32 3.95 -0.68
C ILE A 192 11.58 3.44 -0.01
N THR A 193 12.74 3.70 -0.60
CA THR A 193 14.03 3.31 -0.03
C THR A 193 14.29 4.06 1.27
N ALA A 194 14.08 5.38 1.27
CA ALA A 194 14.21 6.23 2.45
C ALA A 194 13.26 5.81 3.57
N MET A 195 12.00 5.52 3.26
CA MET A 195 11.03 4.99 4.22
C MET A 195 11.50 3.64 4.79
N THR A 196 11.92 2.71 3.93
CA THR A 196 12.38 1.39 4.37
C THR A 196 13.59 1.49 5.30
N LEU A 197 14.56 2.34 4.97
CA LEU A 197 15.71 2.63 5.82
C LEU A 197 15.30 3.30 7.13
N ALA A 198 14.35 4.22 7.11
CA ALA A 198 13.83 4.86 8.31
C ALA A 198 13.13 3.86 9.23
N VAL A 199 12.35 2.93 8.68
CA VAL A 199 11.74 1.82 9.43
C VAL A 199 12.81 0.93 10.04
N HIS A 200 13.77 0.46 9.23
CA HIS A 200 14.84 -0.40 9.72
C HIS A 200 15.66 0.27 10.84
N LYS A 201 16.07 1.53 10.67
CA LYS A 201 16.78 2.28 11.71
C LYS A 201 15.93 2.49 12.96
N SER A 202 14.63 2.75 12.82
CA SER A 202 13.73 2.89 13.98
C SER A 202 13.59 1.59 14.76
N LEU A 203 13.59 0.46 14.04
CA LEU A 203 13.52 -0.86 14.63
C LEU A 203 14.79 -1.21 15.42
N LEU A 204 15.96 -0.97 14.83
CA LEU A 204 17.23 -1.16 15.53
C LEU A 204 17.34 -0.24 16.77
N GLN A 205 16.95 1.03 16.64
CA GLN A 205 16.91 1.97 17.78
C GLN A 205 15.92 1.54 18.86
N ALA A 206 14.78 0.95 18.49
CA ALA A 206 13.81 0.43 19.45
C ALA A 206 14.37 -0.76 20.24
N ILE A 207 15.10 -1.65 19.58
CA ILE A 207 15.78 -2.79 20.20
C ILE A 207 16.88 -2.31 21.15
N ASP A 208 17.71 -1.36 20.71
CA ASP A 208 18.80 -0.78 21.49
C ASP A 208 18.30 -0.06 22.76
N VAL A 209 17.23 0.73 22.66
CA VAL A 209 16.61 1.42 23.81
C VAL A 209 16.11 0.45 24.88
N VAL A 210 15.65 -0.73 24.45
CA VAL A 210 15.18 -1.79 25.35
C VAL A 210 16.35 -2.57 25.98
N GLY A 211 17.60 -2.17 25.68
CA GLY A 211 18.81 -2.75 26.27
C GLY A 211 19.15 -4.13 25.70
N ILE A 212 18.81 -4.36 24.44
CA ILE A 212 19.20 -5.56 23.70
C ILE A 212 20.40 -5.20 22.81
N ASP A 213 21.47 -5.97 22.90
CA ASP A 213 22.69 -5.71 22.15
C ASP A 213 22.46 -5.91 20.64
N ILE A 214 22.52 -4.81 19.89
CA ILE A 214 22.36 -4.80 18.43
C ILE A 214 23.51 -5.48 17.69
N HIS A 215 24.68 -5.68 18.33
CA HIS A 215 25.82 -6.36 17.70
C HIS A 215 25.57 -7.86 17.51
N LEU A 216 24.59 -8.42 18.22
CA LEU A 216 24.14 -9.80 18.02
C LEU A 216 23.25 -9.95 16.79
N LEU A 217 22.76 -8.84 16.22
CA LEU A 217 21.90 -8.86 15.05
C LEU A 217 22.71 -9.01 13.76
N ARG A 218 22.21 -9.85 12.85
CA ARG A 218 22.67 -9.93 11.46
C ARG A 218 22.21 -8.68 10.72
N VAL A 219 23.03 -7.64 10.73
CA VAL A 219 22.78 -6.43 9.94
C VAL A 219 22.89 -6.75 8.45
N LYS A 220 21.85 -6.45 7.68
CA LYS A 220 21.87 -6.59 6.23
C LYS A 220 22.74 -5.48 5.64
N GLU A 221 23.93 -5.83 5.14
CA GLU A 221 24.86 -4.85 4.55
C GLU A 221 24.37 -4.31 3.19
N GLN A 222 23.54 -5.08 2.46
CA GLN A 222 23.04 -4.69 1.13
C GLN A 222 21.52 -4.80 1.05
N PHE A 223 20.84 -3.66 0.90
CA PHE A 223 19.42 -3.60 0.56
C PHE A 223 19.27 -3.73 -0.96
N ARG A 224 18.79 -4.89 -1.43
CA ARG A 224 18.43 -5.06 -2.84
C ARG A 224 16.94 -4.80 -2.98
N GLY A 225 16.57 -3.57 -3.35
CA GLY A 225 15.19 -3.21 -3.73
C GLY A 225 14.76 -3.77 -5.09
N GLY A 226 15.12 -5.03 -5.38
CA GLY A 226 14.94 -5.67 -6.68
C GLY A 226 14.19 -6.99 -6.58
N ARG A 227 13.30 -7.22 -7.55
CA ARG A 227 12.53 -8.45 -7.77
C ARG A 227 13.47 -9.66 -7.60
N ARG A 228 13.27 -10.49 -6.57
CA ARG A 228 13.91 -11.82 -6.51
C ARG A 228 13.53 -12.54 -7.79
N ASP A 229 14.52 -12.96 -8.57
CA ASP A 229 14.31 -13.91 -9.65
C ASP A 229 13.50 -15.07 -9.06
N ARG A 230 12.32 -15.31 -9.63
CA ARG A 230 11.57 -16.53 -9.36
C ARG A 230 12.50 -17.66 -9.82
N LEU A 231 13.13 -18.34 -8.87
CA LEU A 231 13.55 -19.71 -9.10
C LEU A 231 12.23 -20.49 -9.27
N ILE A 232 11.89 -20.70 -10.53
CA ILE A 232 10.87 -21.66 -10.97
C ILE A 232 11.41 -23.05 -10.63
#